data_AF-A0A354DHJ3-F1
#
_entry.id   AF-A0A354DHJ3-F1
#
_cell.length_a   1.000
_cell.length_b   1.000
_cell.length_c   1.000
_cell.angle_alpha   90.00
_cell.angle_beta   90.00
_cell.angle_gamma   90.00
#
_symmetry.space_group_name_H-M   'P 1'
#
loop_
_entity.id
_entity.type
_entity.pdbx_description
1 polymer ?
#
loop_
_entity_poly.entity_id
_entity_poly.type
_entity_poly.pdbx_seq_one_letter_code
_entity_poly.pdbx_strand_id
1 'polypeptide(L)'
;MTNHYFSEEVVNRIVTEKWPKLTSLLPVKWYYIESPLTQWLIHHEEDLYSSSISYLEEELLMIQERFPSSFKKWVGTIGVKGSFWSKRFESIVIFLLLKAGVNVTAIDTTIPGSKKELDLKIEDERGTVFIECTSLRFDHSMPNRTLLNSLQRKMKQLVNCPGQKIVMVDGTRLTENFFLNVKGVEDVIEKVLKMDKEHDISFVMIFKMNPNSPERLTAIRAYAAPWGEVTPLVNEVMKACHIGHRGFKIIEMS
;
A
#
# COMPACT_ATOMS: atom_id res chain seq x y z
N MET A 1 -26.82 -21.55 -2.34
CA MET A 1 -26.07 -21.46 -1.07
C MET A 1 -26.28 -20.07 -0.53
N THR A 2 -26.96 -19.93 0.60
CA THR A 2 -27.08 -18.64 1.31
C THR A 2 -25.75 -18.39 2.02
N ASN A 3 -24.98 -17.39 1.61
CA ASN A 3 -23.79 -16.96 2.34
C ASN A 3 -24.23 -16.53 3.74
N HIS A 4 -23.94 -17.36 4.75
CA HIS A 4 -24.10 -16.99 6.14
C HIS A 4 -22.99 -16.00 6.49
N TYR A 5 -23.28 -14.70 6.36
CA TYR A 5 -22.38 -13.68 6.87
C TYR A 5 -22.53 -13.61 8.39
N PHE A 6 -21.42 -13.65 9.13
CA PHE A 6 -21.42 -13.35 10.56
C PHE A 6 -21.83 -11.90 10.78
N SER A 7 -22.67 -11.63 11.79
CA SER A 7 -22.95 -10.26 12.20
C SER A 7 -21.67 -9.58 12.72
N GLU A 8 -21.62 -8.25 12.66
CA GLU A 8 -20.50 -7.44 13.21
C GLU A 8 -20.21 -7.80 14.68
N GLU A 9 -21.25 -8.11 15.46
CA GLU A 9 -21.13 -8.58 16.85
C GLU A 9 -20.39 -9.91 16.97
N VAL A 10 -20.68 -10.87 16.08
CA VAL A 10 -20.01 -12.19 16.08
C VAL A 10 -18.55 -12.05 15.68
N VAL A 11 -18.25 -11.21 14.68
CA VAL A 11 -16.88 -10.94 14.24
C VAL A 11 -16.07 -10.26 15.33
N ASN A 12 -16.62 -9.21 15.96
CA ASN A 12 -15.98 -8.51 17.07
C ASN A 12 -15.69 -9.45 18.24
N ARG A 13 -16.62 -10.37 18.56
CA ARG A 13 -16.40 -11.39 19.59
C ARG A 13 -15.24 -12.32 19.22
N ILE A 14 -15.25 -12.91 18.02
CA ILE A 14 -14.19 -13.82 17.56
C ILE A 14 -12.82 -13.14 17.60
N VAL A 15 -12.72 -11.90 17.11
CA VAL A 15 -11.45 -11.16 17.11
C VAL A 15 -11.00 -10.87 18.54
N THR A 16 -11.90 -10.45 19.42
CA THR A 16 -11.55 -10.15 20.82
C THR A 16 -11.09 -11.40 21.56
N GLU A 17 -11.69 -12.56 21.29
CA GLU A 17 -11.31 -13.83 21.91
C GLU A 17 -9.97 -14.36 21.40
N LYS A 18 -9.70 -14.29 20.09
CA LYS A 18 -8.50 -14.87 19.47
C LYS A 18 -7.31 -13.91 19.36
N TRP A 19 -7.56 -12.61 19.16
CA TRP A 19 -6.57 -11.55 18.95
C TRP A 19 -6.92 -10.29 19.76
N PRO A 20 -6.93 -10.36 21.10
CA PRO A 20 -7.37 -9.27 21.96
C PRO A 20 -6.57 -7.96 21.78
N LYS A 21 -5.28 -8.06 21.40
CA LYS A 21 -4.46 -6.87 21.14
C LYS A 21 -4.87 -6.18 19.84
N LEU A 22 -5.25 -6.93 18.80
CA LEU A 22 -5.76 -6.36 17.55
C LEU A 22 -7.02 -5.50 17.76
N THR A 23 -7.91 -5.89 18.68
CA THR A 23 -9.08 -5.08 19.10
C THR A 23 -8.69 -3.71 19.65
N SER A 24 -7.53 -3.60 20.32
CA SER A 24 -7.04 -2.31 20.83
C SER A 24 -6.38 -1.43 19.77
N LEU A 25 -5.93 -2.03 18.66
CA LEU A 25 -5.21 -1.35 17.59
C LEU A 25 -6.13 -0.85 16.49
N LEU A 26 -7.25 -1.55 16.26
CA LEU A 26 -8.16 -1.27 15.17
C LEU A 26 -9.46 -0.61 15.63
N PRO A 27 -9.95 0.43 14.93
CA PRO A 27 -11.28 0.96 15.20
C PRO A 27 -12.34 -0.06 14.76
N VAL A 28 -13.51 -0.03 15.41
CA VAL A 28 -14.64 -0.95 15.17
C VAL A 28 -14.99 -1.12 13.68
N LYS A 29 -14.82 -0.06 12.88
CA LYS A 29 -15.10 -0.05 11.43
C LYS A 29 -14.23 -1.03 10.61
N TRP A 30 -13.12 -1.55 11.14
CA TRP A 30 -12.36 -2.63 10.51
C TRP A 30 -13.09 -3.98 10.51
N TYR A 31 -14.11 -4.14 11.34
CA TYR A 31 -14.84 -5.40 11.55
C TYR A 31 -16.23 -5.40 10.90
N TYR A 32 -16.54 -4.40 10.07
CA TYR A 32 -17.81 -4.37 9.34
C TYR A 32 -17.93 -5.56 8.38
N ILE A 33 -19.16 -5.96 8.03
CA ILE A 33 -19.44 -7.22 7.31
C ILE A 33 -18.75 -7.33 5.94
N GLU A 34 -18.54 -6.18 5.29
CA GLU A 34 -17.85 -6.07 4.00
C GLU A 34 -16.33 -5.92 4.12
N SER A 35 -15.80 -5.84 5.35
CA SER A 35 -14.36 -5.73 5.54
C SER A 35 -13.70 -7.05 5.11
N PRO A 36 -12.52 -7.01 4.48
CA PRO A 36 -11.79 -8.21 4.13
C PRO A 36 -11.42 -9.06 5.33
N LEU A 37 -11.22 -8.46 6.51
CA LEU A 37 -11.01 -9.20 7.75
C LEU A 37 -12.25 -10.03 8.09
N THR A 38 -13.44 -9.45 7.97
CA THR A 38 -14.72 -10.14 8.18
C THR A 38 -14.99 -11.19 7.10
N GLN A 39 -14.81 -10.86 5.81
CA GLN A 39 -14.95 -11.83 4.73
C GLN A 39 -13.95 -12.99 4.87
N TRP A 40 -12.73 -12.72 5.33
CA TRP A 40 -11.71 -13.73 5.57
C TRP A 40 -12.10 -14.66 6.73
N LEU A 41 -12.60 -14.09 7.83
CA LEU A 41 -13.14 -14.83 8.98
C LEU A 41 -14.41 -15.64 8.63
N ILE A 42 -15.26 -15.12 7.75
CA ILE A 42 -16.50 -15.79 7.30
C ILE A 42 -16.21 -16.94 6.33
N HIS A 43 -15.22 -16.78 5.45
CA HIS A 43 -14.94 -17.75 4.40
C HIS A 43 -13.92 -18.82 4.77
N HIS A 44 -13.21 -18.68 5.90
CA HIS A 44 -12.10 -19.59 6.27
C HIS A 44 -12.19 -19.97 7.75
N GLU A 45 -12.86 -21.08 8.05
CA GLU A 45 -13.07 -21.60 9.41
C GLU A 45 -11.85 -22.34 10.04
N GLU A 46 -10.62 -22.25 9.49
CA GLU A 46 -9.49 -23.10 9.95
C GLU A 46 -8.18 -22.37 10.31
N ASP A 47 -7.37 -23.02 11.17
CA ASP A 47 -6.07 -22.64 11.74
C ASP A 47 -5.00 -22.14 10.74
N LEU A 48 -5.19 -22.39 9.44
CA LEU A 48 -4.26 -22.10 8.34
C LEU A 48 -3.89 -20.62 8.17
N TYR A 49 -4.68 -19.68 8.71
CA TYR A 49 -4.44 -18.23 8.56
C TYR A 49 -4.18 -17.48 9.88
N SER A 50 -4.04 -18.21 11.00
CA SER A 50 -3.65 -17.64 12.30
C SER A 50 -2.35 -16.83 12.23
N SER A 51 -1.39 -17.26 11.40
CA SER A 51 -0.13 -16.56 11.16
C SER A 51 -0.33 -15.20 10.51
N SER A 52 -1.23 -15.08 9.52
CA SER A 52 -1.40 -13.84 8.76
C SER A 52 -2.14 -12.76 9.56
N ILE A 53 -3.04 -13.14 10.47
CA ILE A 53 -3.64 -12.19 11.44
C ILE A 53 -2.63 -11.80 12.52
N SER A 54 -1.80 -12.73 12.98
CA SER A 54 -0.70 -12.42 13.91
C SER A 54 0.31 -11.45 13.31
N TYR A 55 0.60 -11.55 12.00
CA TYR A 55 1.43 -10.58 11.30
C TYR A 55 0.79 -9.19 11.21
N LEU A 56 -0.53 -9.10 11.01
CA LEU A 56 -1.24 -7.82 11.06
C LEU A 56 -1.15 -7.18 12.45
N GLU A 57 -1.24 -7.97 13.51
CA GLU A 57 -1.05 -7.48 14.89
C GLU A 57 0.37 -6.96 15.11
N GLU A 58 1.40 -7.73 14.75
CA GLU A 58 2.82 -7.31 14.82
C GLU A 58 3.06 -6.01 14.03
N GLU A 59 2.52 -5.95 12.81
CA GLU A 59 2.60 -4.80 11.94
C GLU A 59 2.01 -3.55 12.58
N LEU A 60 0.78 -3.62 13.08
CA LEU A 60 0.10 -2.45 13.66
C LEU A 60 0.73 -2.02 14.99
N LEU A 61 1.22 -2.97 15.80
CA LEU A 61 1.98 -2.66 17.01
C LEU A 61 3.24 -1.88 16.68
N MET A 62 4.05 -2.35 15.73
CA MET A 62 5.29 -1.69 15.33
C MET A 62 5.04 -0.26 14.81
N ILE A 63 3.98 -0.06 14.02
CA ILE A 63 3.61 1.27 13.52
C ILE A 63 3.14 2.16 14.67
N GLN A 64 2.31 1.64 15.58
CA GLN A 64 1.81 2.39 16.73
C GLN A 64 2.96 2.82 17.67
N GLU A 65 3.89 1.92 17.96
CA GLU A 65 5.04 2.20 18.82
C GLU A 65 5.94 3.29 18.21
N ARG A 66 6.13 3.26 16.89
CA ARG A 66 6.93 4.25 16.19
C ARG A 66 6.22 5.60 16.04
N PHE A 67 4.90 5.59 15.82
CA PHE A 67 4.12 6.79 15.47
C PHE A 67 2.84 6.93 16.32
N PRO A 68 2.90 6.98 17.65
CA PRO A 68 1.71 6.84 18.51
C PRO A 68 0.62 7.89 18.25
N SER A 69 1.03 9.14 17.99
CA SER A 69 0.11 10.26 17.73
C SER A 69 -0.51 10.20 16.33
N SER A 70 0.29 9.91 15.30
CA SER A 70 -0.18 9.83 13.91
C SER A 70 -0.96 8.55 13.65
N PHE A 71 -0.60 7.45 14.32
CA PHE A 71 -1.23 6.13 14.19
C PHE A 71 -2.73 6.21 14.43
N LYS A 72 -3.19 6.82 15.53
CA LYS A 72 -4.62 6.91 15.86
C LYS A 72 -5.42 7.61 14.77
N LYS A 73 -4.88 8.70 14.21
CA LYS A 73 -5.52 9.42 13.11
C LYS A 73 -5.50 8.57 11.84
N TRP A 74 -4.36 7.99 11.50
CA TRP A 74 -4.16 7.19 10.29
C TRP A 74 -5.04 5.94 10.27
N VAL A 75 -5.04 5.14 11.34
CA VAL A 75 -5.84 3.91 11.45
C VAL A 75 -7.35 4.21 11.47
N GLY A 76 -7.74 5.39 11.96
CA GLY A 76 -9.11 5.88 11.95
C GLY A 76 -9.68 6.10 10.54
N THR A 77 -8.81 6.37 9.55
CA THR A 77 -9.25 6.63 8.16
C THR A 77 -9.74 5.39 7.42
N ILE A 78 -9.40 4.16 7.88
CA ILE A 78 -9.92 2.92 7.28
C ILE A 78 -11.45 2.87 7.28
N GLY A 79 -12.09 3.54 8.24
CA GLY A 79 -13.54 3.64 8.32
C GLY A 79 -14.21 4.45 7.20
N VAL A 80 -13.44 5.05 6.28
CA VAL A 80 -13.97 5.73 5.08
C VAL A 80 -14.24 4.68 3.99
N LYS A 81 -15.46 4.67 3.44
CA LYS A 81 -15.88 3.70 2.41
C LYS A 81 -14.86 3.65 1.26
N GLY A 82 -14.34 2.45 0.98
CA GLY A 82 -13.37 2.20 -0.10
C GLY A 82 -11.89 2.45 0.25
N SER A 83 -11.57 2.91 1.47
CA SER A 83 -10.18 3.23 1.86
C SER A 83 -9.37 2.04 2.40
N PHE A 84 -10.05 1.00 2.90
CA PHE A 84 -9.45 -0.15 3.59
C PHE A 84 -8.22 -0.71 2.87
N TRP A 85 -8.34 -0.99 1.57
CA TRP A 85 -7.27 -1.66 0.82
C TRP A 85 -6.07 -0.76 0.54
N SER A 86 -6.29 0.55 0.38
CA SER A 86 -5.20 1.52 0.30
C SER A 86 -4.43 1.52 1.61
N LYS A 87 -5.14 1.59 2.73
CA LYS A 87 -4.54 1.63 4.06
C LYS A 87 -3.86 0.32 4.46
N ARG A 88 -4.42 -0.83 4.06
CA ARG A 88 -3.77 -2.14 4.21
C ARG A 88 -2.46 -2.20 3.41
N PHE A 89 -2.43 -1.63 2.20
CA PHE A 89 -1.22 -1.59 1.39
C PHE A 89 -0.17 -0.65 1.99
N GLU A 90 -0.58 0.55 2.39
CA GLU A 90 0.27 1.51 3.13
C GLU A 90 0.88 0.86 4.38
N SER A 91 0.07 0.15 5.17
CA SER A 91 0.50 -0.47 6.41
C SER A 91 1.60 -1.51 6.19
N ILE A 92 1.48 -2.33 5.15
CA ILE A 92 2.51 -3.31 4.77
C ILE A 92 3.80 -2.59 4.38
N VAL A 93 3.70 -1.56 3.53
CA VAL A 93 4.87 -0.78 3.10
C VAL A 93 5.59 -0.19 4.31
N ILE A 94 4.86 0.42 5.27
CA ILE A 94 5.45 0.94 6.51
C ILE A 94 6.13 -0.19 7.28
N PHE A 95 5.45 -1.31 7.49
CA PHE A 95 5.98 -2.45 8.22
C PHE A 95 7.27 -2.99 7.61
N LEU A 96 7.32 -3.13 6.28
CA LEU A 96 8.52 -3.60 5.58
C LEU A 96 9.70 -2.63 5.74
N LEU A 97 9.42 -1.32 5.63
CA LEU A 97 10.43 -0.27 5.83
C LEU A 97 10.98 -0.29 7.25
N LEU A 98 10.10 -0.32 8.26
CA LEU A 98 10.49 -0.35 9.68
C LEU A 98 11.27 -1.64 10.02
N LYS A 99 10.80 -2.79 9.54
CA LYS A 99 11.46 -4.08 9.75
C LYS A 99 12.85 -4.16 9.10
N ALA A 100 13.05 -3.46 7.98
CA ALA A 100 14.34 -3.34 7.32
C ALA A 100 15.26 -2.27 7.97
N GLY A 101 14.80 -1.56 9.00
CA GLY A 101 15.57 -0.51 9.66
C GLY A 101 15.60 0.82 8.91
N VAL A 102 14.74 1.03 7.90
CA VAL A 102 14.64 2.31 7.18
C VAL A 102 14.01 3.35 8.11
N ASN A 103 14.63 4.53 8.20
CA ASN A 103 14.19 5.61 9.08
C ASN A 103 12.94 6.34 8.55
N VAL A 104 11.77 5.71 8.67
CA VAL A 104 10.49 6.39 8.41
C VAL A 104 10.30 7.46 9.49
N THR A 105 10.14 8.72 9.07
CA THR A 105 10.07 9.89 9.97
C THR A 105 8.66 10.41 10.14
N ALA A 106 7.79 10.22 9.16
CA ALA A 106 6.37 10.52 9.29
C ALA A 106 5.50 9.58 8.47
N ILE A 107 4.30 9.33 9.01
CA ILE A 107 3.15 8.80 8.30
C ILE A 107 2.06 9.87 8.44
N ASP A 108 1.47 10.34 7.33
CA ASP A 108 0.33 11.26 7.41
C ASP A 108 -0.98 10.55 7.08
N THR A 109 -2.07 11.17 7.53
CA THR A 109 -3.41 10.70 7.24
C THR A 109 -3.82 11.22 5.87
N THR A 110 -3.74 10.40 4.82
CA THR A 110 -4.44 10.77 3.58
C THR A 110 -5.94 10.56 3.75
N ILE A 111 -6.70 11.65 3.82
CA ILE A 111 -8.14 11.59 3.61
C ILE A 111 -8.35 11.31 2.11
N PRO A 112 -9.17 10.30 1.73
CA PRO A 112 -9.45 10.06 0.32
C PRO A 112 -9.93 11.33 -0.40
N GLY A 113 -9.15 11.80 -1.38
CA GLY A 113 -9.41 13.04 -2.14
C GLY A 113 -8.69 14.30 -1.65
N SER A 114 -7.96 14.23 -0.53
CA SER A 114 -7.07 15.30 -0.06
C SER A 114 -5.89 15.50 -1.00
N LYS A 115 -5.56 16.75 -1.32
CA LYS A 115 -4.44 17.13 -2.21
C LYS A 115 -3.18 17.55 -1.45
N LYS A 116 -3.21 17.54 -0.11
CA LYS A 116 -2.16 18.14 0.74
C LYS A 116 -1.52 17.17 1.73
N GLU A 117 -2.04 15.95 1.84
CA GLU A 117 -1.56 14.94 2.77
C GLU A 117 -0.76 13.90 1.99
N LEU A 118 0.35 13.45 2.58
CA LEU A 118 1.26 12.47 1.99
C LEU A 118 1.16 11.13 2.72
N ASP A 119 1.30 10.01 2.04
CA ASP A 119 1.21 8.72 2.75
C ASP A 119 2.44 8.53 3.67
N LEU A 120 3.66 8.70 3.15
CA LEU A 120 4.90 8.47 3.91
C LEU A 120 5.99 9.49 3.62
N LYS A 121 6.76 9.84 4.66
CA LYS A 121 8.02 10.58 4.57
C LYS A 121 9.15 9.79 5.25
N ILE A 122 10.27 9.67 4.52
CA ILE A 122 11.52 9.06 4.98
C ILE A 122 12.59 10.14 4.88
N GLU A 123 13.33 10.36 5.95
CA GLU A 123 14.35 11.41 6.01
C GLU A 123 15.52 10.94 6.84
N ASP A 124 16.72 11.11 6.30
CA ASP A 124 17.99 10.87 6.99
C ASP A 124 19.07 11.83 6.45
N GLU A 125 20.32 11.66 6.89
CA GLU A 125 21.45 12.50 6.49
C GLU A 125 21.76 12.45 4.97
N ARG A 126 21.21 11.49 4.24
CA ARG A 126 21.42 11.27 2.81
C ARG A 126 20.31 11.91 1.97
N GLY A 127 19.22 12.35 2.58
CA GLY A 127 18.16 13.12 1.94
C GLY A 127 16.75 12.74 2.39
N THR A 128 15.78 13.10 1.56
CA THR A 128 14.35 12.91 1.84
C THR A 128 13.67 12.18 0.69
N VAL A 129 12.90 11.14 1.03
CA VAL A 129 12.04 10.39 0.10
C VAL A 129 10.60 10.50 0.57
N PHE A 130 9.71 10.83 -0.36
CA PHE A 130 8.26 10.89 -0.18
C PHE A 130 7.61 9.75 -0.95
N ILE A 131 6.71 9.00 -0.31
CA ILE A 131 6.05 7.85 -0.92
C ILE A 131 4.54 8.05 -0.87
N GLU A 132 3.89 7.90 -2.02
CA GLU A 132 2.44 7.77 -2.15
C GLU A 132 2.05 6.34 -2.49
N CYS A 133 1.15 5.75 -1.71
CA CYS A 133 0.65 4.41 -1.91
C CYS A 133 -0.77 4.46 -2.50
N THR A 134 -1.09 3.56 -3.41
CA THR A 134 -2.47 3.37 -3.90
C THR A 134 -2.75 1.90 -4.15
N SER A 135 -3.96 1.46 -3.81
CA SER A 135 -4.46 0.12 -4.18
C SER A 135 -5.51 0.23 -5.28
N LEU A 136 -5.33 -0.53 -6.36
CA LEU A 136 -6.24 -0.56 -7.51
C LEU A 136 -7.10 -1.82 -7.42
N ARG A 137 -8.30 -1.68 -6.82
CA ARG A 137 -9.23 -2.79 -6.53
C ARG A 137 -10.46 -2.71 -7.43
N PHE A 138 -10.55 -3.57 -8.45
CA PHE A 138 -11.81 -3.86 -9.15
C PHE A 138 -11.84 -5.30 -9.67
N ASP A 139 -13.04 -5.85 -9.76
CA ASP A 139 -13.31 -7.28 -9.98
C ASP A 139 -13.44 -7.62 -11.48
N HIS A 140 -13.27 -6.59 -12.34
CA HIS A 140 -13.37 -6.68 -13.80
C HIS A 140 -12.21 -5.89 -14.45
N SER A 141 -11.92 -6.21 -15.71
CA SER A 141 -10.84 -5.61 -16.51
C SER A 141 -10.72 -4.10 -16.33
N MET A 142 -9.60 -3.62 -15.80
CA MET A 142 -9.34 -2.19 -15.63
C MET A 142 -8.94 -1.56 -16.97
N PRO A 143 -9.66 -0.53 -17.46
CA PRO A 143 -9.19 0.24 -18.61
C PRO A 143 -7.93 1.03 -18.24
N ASN A 144 -6.97 1.17 -19.17
CA ASN A 144 -5.75 1.98 -19.00
C ASN A 144 -6.04 3.41 -18.49
N ARG A 145 -7.23 3.96 -18.82
CA ARG A 145 -7.69 5.27 -18.34
C ARG A 145 -7.85 5.35 -16.81
N THR A 146 -8.27 4.28 -16.14
CA THR A 146 -8.45 4.27 -14.69
C THR A 146 -7.10 4.26 -13.96
N LEU A 147 -6.15 3.46 -14.46
CA LEU A 147 -4.77 3.49 -13.99
C LEU A 147 -4.18 4.90 -14.17
N LEU A 148 -4.28 5.46 -15.38
CA LEU A 148 -3.79 6.80 -15.71
C LEU A 148 -4.32 7.86 -14.74
N ASN A 149 -5.64 7.88 -14.51
CA ASN A 149 -6.26 8.84 -13.59
C ASN A 149 -5.78 8.67 -12.15
N SER A 150 -5.61 7.42 -11.69
CA SER A 150 -5.15 7.16 -10.32
C SER A 150 -3.70 7.58 -10.11
N LEU A 151 -2.83 7.24 -11.07
CA LEU A 151 -1.42 7.67 -11.06
C LEU A 151 -1.31 9.19 -11.11
N GLN A 152 -1.99 9.86 -12.05
CA GLN A 152 -2.00 11.32 -12.13
C GLN A 152 -2.44 11.99 -10.82
N ARG A 153 -3.42 11.41 -10.12
CA ARG A 153 -3.87 11.94 -8.83
C ARG A 153 -2.81 11.79 -7.75
N LYS A 154 -2.15 10.64 -7.65
CA LYS A 154 -1.07 10.41 -6.66
C LYS A 154 0.15 11.26 -6.96
N MET A 155 0.53 11.36 -8.22
CA MET A 155 1.61 12.23 -8.67
C MET A 155 1.36 13.70 -8.30
N LYS A 156 0.12 14.20 -8.48
CA LYS A 156 -0.29 15.55 -8.06
C LYS A 156 -0.12 15.83 -6.56
N GLN A 157 -0.17 14.81 -5.69
CA GLN A 157 0.06 14.99 -4.25
C GLN A 157 1.54 15.20 -3.93
N LEU A 158 2.43 14.62 -4.74
CA LEU A 158 3.88 14.69 -4.55
C LEU A 158 4.51 15.98 -5.12
N VAL A 159 3.77 16.78 -5.88
CA VAL A 159 4.32 17.89 -6.70
C VAL A 159 5.23 18.83 -5.92
N ASN A 160 4.78 19.29 -4.75
CA ASN A 160 5.47 20.31 -3.96
C ASN A 160 6.46 19.73 -2.93
N CYS A 161 6.80 18.44 -3.03
CA CYS A 161 7.73 17.81 -2.10
C CYS A 161 9.18 18.06 -2.55
N PRO A 162 10.07 18.65 -1.74
CA PRO A 162 11.42 19.06 -2.15
C PRO A 162 12.45 17.91 -2.15
N GLY A 163 12.00 16.65 -2.26
CA GLY A 163 12.85 15.46 -2.22
C GLY A 163 12.45 14.47 -3.30
N GLN A 164 13.02 13.27 -3.23
CA GLN A 164 12.70 12.23 -4.21
C GLN A 164 11.32 11.64 -3.95
N LYS A 165 10.63 11.29 -5.02
CA LYS A 165 9.19 10.98 -5.01
C LYS A 165 8.95 9.60 -5.60
N ILE A 166 8.27 8.75 -4.85
CA ILE A 166 7.94 7.37 -5.25
C ILE A 166 6.42 7.20 -5.20
N VAL A 167 5.84 6.68 -6.28
CA VAL A 167 4.46 6.19 -6.27
C VAL A 167 4.50 4.66 -6.19
N MET A 168 3.91 4.09 -5.15
CA MET A 168 3.76 2.65 -4.97
C MET A 168 2.32 2.22 -5.26
N VAL A 169 2.16 1.14 -6.02
CA VAL A 169 0.85 0.67 -6.50
C VAL A 169 0.66 -0.80 -6.15
N ASP A 170 -0.37 -1.11 -5.36
CA ASP A 170 -0.90 -2.48 -5.23
C ASP A 170 -1.77 -2.80 -6.44
N GLY A 171 -1.27 -3.70 -7.30
CA GLY A 171 -1.91 -4.20 -8.51
C GLY A 171 -2.51 -5.61 -8.38
N THR A 172 -2.72 -6.12 -7.17
CA THR A 172 -3.14 -7.51 -6.92
C THR A 172 -4.39 -7.96 -7.67
N ARG A 173 -5.38 -7.08 -7.80
CA ARG A 173 -6.65 -7.37 -8.48
C ARG A 173 -6.65 -6.94 -9.95
N LEU A 174 -5.51 -6.55 -10.49
CA LEU A 174 -5.39 -6.30 -11.91
C LEU A 174 -5.43 -7.64 -12.64
N THR A 175 -6.25 -7.73 -13.69
CA THR A 175 -6.46 -8.96 -14.46
C THR A 175 -5.13 -9.48 -15.00
N GLU A 176 -5.00 -10.79 -15.27
CA GLU A 176 -3.82 -11.34 -15.96
C GLU A 176 -3.52 -10.57 -17.26
N ASN A 177 -4.55 -10.13 -18.01
CA ASN A 177 -4.40 -9.24 -19.17
C ASN A 177 -3.70 -7.90 -18.90
N PHE A 178 -3.75 -7.37 -17.68
CA PHE A 178 -3.03 -6.14 -17.30
C PHE A 178 -1.53 -6.42 -17.13
N PHE A 179 -1.18 -7.56 -16.51
CA PHE A 179 0.20 -8.00 -16.41
C PHE A 179 0.75 -8.56 -17.73
N LEU A 180 -0.11 -9.08 -18.61
CA LEU A 180 0.25 -9.57 -19.94
C LEU A 180 0.37 -8.44 -20.96
N ASN A 181 -0.39 -7.35 -20.80
CA ASN A 181 -0.32 -6.16 -21.65
C ASN A 181 0.62 -5.11 -21.05
N VAL A 182 1.79 -5.58 -20.62
CA VAL A 182 2.89 -4.79 -20.06
C VAL A 182 3.09 -3.49 -20.83
N LYS A 183 3.13 -3.56 -22.16
CA LYS A 183 3.34 -2.39 -23.03
C LYS A 183 2.31 -1.28 -22.80
N GLY A 184 1.03 -1.60 -22.61
CA GLY A 184 0.00 -0.60 -22.34
C GLY A 184 0.12 0.07 -20.96
N VAL A 185 0.69 -0.64 -19.97
CA VAL A 185 0.99 -0.09 -18.64
C VAL A 185 2.24 0.79 -18.70
N GLU A 186 3.25 0.35 -19.44
CA GLU A 186 4.46 1.11 -19.74
C GLU A 186 4.11 2.42 -20.43
N ASP A 187 3.33 2.40 -21.51
CA ASP A 187 2.88 3.60 -22.23
C ASP A 187 2.14 4.59 -21.31
N VAL A 188 1.32 4.09 -20.37
CA VAL A 188 0.61 4.94 -19.41
C VAL A 188 1.60 5.56 -18.43
N ILE A 189 2.49 4.77 -17.83
CA ILE A 189 3.45 5.25 -16.83
C ILE A 189 4.44 6.21 -17.47
N GLU A 190 4.98 5.87 -18.64
CA GLU A 190 5.84 6.73 -19.44
C GLU A 190 5.14 8.04 -19.77
N LYS A 191 3.87 7.98 -20.21
CA LYS A 191 3.08 9.19 -20.43
C LYS A 191 2.91 10.02 -19.17
N VAL A 192 2.61 9.43 -18.01
CA VAL A 192 2.44 10.22 -16.78
C VAL A 192 3.77 10.84 -16.36
N LEU A 193 4.85 10.06 -16.32
CA LEU A 193 6.18 10.55 -15.96
C LEU A 193 6.67 11.64 -16.94
N LYS A 194 6.44 11.50 -18.25
CA LYS A 194 6.81 12.51 -19.25
C LYS A 194 5.96 13.78 -19.19
N MET A 195 4.65 13.64 -18.93
CA MET A 195 3.77 14.79 -18.72
C MET A 195 4.14 15.56 -17.44
N ASP A 196 4.89 14.91 -16.54
CA ASP A 196 5.27 15.41 -15.23
C ASP A 196 6.77 15.81 -15.16
N LYS A 197 7.29 16.40 -16.25
CA LYS A 197 8.63 17.02 -16.27
C LYS A 197 8.78 18.17 -15.27
N GLU A 198 7.68 18.73 -14.80
CA GLU A 198 7.65 19.86 -13.87
C GLU A 198 7.58 19.46 -12.39
N HIS A 199 7.33 18.17 -12.06
CA HIS A 199 7.10 17.77 -10.68
C HIS A 199 8.01 16.65 -10.16
N ASP A 200 9.14 16.40 -10.82
CA ASP A 200 10.31 15.62 -10.34
C ASP A 200 9.98 14.24 -9.75
N ILE A 201 8.95 13.56 -10.25
CA ILE A 201 8.63 12.22 -9.78
C ILE A 201 9.67 11.25 -10.29
N SER A 202 10.29 10.53 -9.35
CA SER A 202 11.49 9.76 -9.61
C SER A 202 11.14 8.32 -9.99
N PHE A 203 10.16 7.71 -9.30
CA PHE A 203 9.85 6.29 -9.46
C PHE A 203 8.35 5.96 -9.38
N VAL A 204 7.91 4.99 -10.18
CA VAL A 204 6.64 4.27 -10.00
C VAL A 204 6.93 2.79 -9.79
N MET A 205 6.50 2.25 -8.67
CA MET A 205 6.69 0.84 -8.29
C MET A 205 5.35 0.10 -8.29
N ILE A 206 5.30 -1.04 -8.98
CA ILE A 206 4.11 -1.91 -9.03
C ILE A 206 4.38 -3.16 -8.21
N PHE A 207 3.45 -3.44 -7.30
CA PHE A 207 3.48 -4.61 -6.44
C PHE A 207 2.26 -5.49 -6.66
N LYS A 208 2.38 -6.74 -6.25
CA LYS A 208 1.28 -7.68 -6.04
C LYS A 208 1.35 -8.17 -4.60
N MET A 209 0.35 -7.76 -3.83
CA MET A 209 0.05 -8.32 -2.52
C MET A 209 -0.59 -9.70 -2.72
N ASN A 210 -0.16 -10.71 -1.98
CA ASN A 210 -0.85 -11.99 -2.04
C ASN A 210 -2.21 -11.85 -1.34
N PRO A 211 -3.35 -12.10 -2.01
CA PRO A 211 -4.68 -11.96 -1.39
C PRO A 211 -4.90 -12.93 -0.22
N ASN A 212 -4.15 -14.04 -0.17
CA ASN A 212 -4.23 -15.07 0.86
C ASN A 212 -3.13 -14.94 1.93
N SER A 213 -2.14 -14.07 1.71
CA SER A 213 -1.03 -13.81 2.64
C SER A 213 -0.62 -12.36 2.45
N PRO A 214 -1.47 -11.40 2.87
CA PRO A 214 -1.30 -9.99 2.55
C PRO A 214 0.05 -9.42 3.02
N GLU A 215 0.68 -10.05 4.01
CA GLU A 215 2.06 -9.79 4.45
C GLU A 215 3.13 -10.06 3.38
N ARG A 216 2.81 -10.78 2.30
CA ARG A 216 3.71 -11.03 1.17
C ARG A 216 3.42 -10.03 0.05
N LEU A 217 4.21 -8.96 0.05
CA LEU A 217 4.29 -8.03 -1.05
C LEU A 217 5.38 -8.46 -2.03
N THR A 218 4.99 -8.75 -3.28
CA THR A 218 5.95 -9.03 -4.35
C THR A 218 6.10 -7.79 -5.23
N ALA A 219 7.30 -7.21 -5.27
CA ALA A 219 7.61 -6.16 -6.23
C ALA A 219 7.70 -6.78 -7.64
N ILE A 220 6.91 -6.26 -8.58
CA ILE A 220 6.83 -6.77 -9.95
C ILE A 220 7.72 -5.95 -10.88
N ARG A 221 7.56 -4.63 -10.87
CA ARG A 221 8.33 -3.69 -11.72
C ARG A 221 8.56 -2.36 -11.02
N ALA A 222 9.65 -1.70 -11.38
CA ALA A 222 9.87 -0.29 -11.08
C ALA A 222 10.17 0.46 -12.37
N TYR A 223 9.58 1.64 -12.51
CA TYR A 223 9.77 2.56 -13.62
C TYR A 223 10.50 3.78 -13.09
N ALA A 224 11.64 4.09 -13.68
CA ALA A 224 12.44 5.26 -13.34
C ALA A 224 12.22 6.35 -14.40
N ALA A 225 11.92 7.56 -13.95
CA ALA A 225 11.91 8.72 -14.83
C ALA A 225 13.34 8.98 -15.37
N PRO A 226 13.52 9.65 -16.52
CA PRO A 226 14.85 9.94 -17.06
C PRO A 226 15.76 10.75 -16.13
N TRP A 227 15.17 11.52 -15.21
CA TRP A 227 15.85 12.31 -14.18
C TRP A 227 15.82 11.64 -12.78
N GLY A 228 15.21 10.46 -12.66
CA GLY A 228 15.10 9.73 -11.41
C GLY A 228 16.39 9.00 -11.06
N GLU A 229 17.29 9.67 -10.33
CA GLU A 229 18.52 9.03 -9.82
C GLU A 229 18.20 8.05 -8.69
N VAL A 230 18.76 6.84 -8.73
CA VAL A 230 18.65 5.87 -7.63
C VAL A 230 19.65 6.25 -6.53
N THR A 231 19.26 7.14 -5.63
CA THR A 231 20.09 7.50 -4.47
C THR A 231 20.20 6.33 -3.48
N PRO A 232 21.15 6.37 -2.51
CA PRO A 232 21.27 5.36 -1.47
C PRO A 232 19.98 5.13 -0.68
N LEU A 233 19.26 6.20 -0.32
CA LEU A 233 18.01 6.11 0.43
C LEU A 233 16.89 5.45 -0.40
N VAL A 234 16.77 5.80 -1.68
CA VAL A 234 15.83 5.12 -2.59
C VAL A 234 16.17 3.64 -2.75
N ASN A 235 17.45 3.30 -2.87
CA ASN A 235 17.90 1.91 -2.96
C ASN A 235 17.50 1.11 -1.71
N GLU A 236 17.60 1.69 -0.53
CA GLU A 236 17.14 1.05 0.71
C GLU A 236 15.63 0.87 0.76
N VAL A 237 14.85 1.87 0.36
CA VAL A 237 13.39 1.77 0.22
C VAL A 237 13.02 0.64 -0.74
N MET A 238 13.66 0.58 -1.91
CA MET A 238 13.41 -0.46 -2.90
C MET A 238 13.76 -1.85 -2.38
N LYS A 239 14.89 -2.00 -1.66
CA LYS A 239 15.32 -3.26 -1.05
C LYS A 239 14.38 -3.71 0.06
N ALA A 240 13.98 -2.82 0.95
CA ALA A 240 13.05 -3.11 2.04
C ALA A 240 11.71 -3.64 1.51
N CYS A 241 11.20 -3.04 0.44
CA CYS A 241 9.93 -3.43 -0.18
C CYS A 241 10.06 -4.61 -1.16
N HIS A 242 11.26 -5.20 -1.34
CA HIS A 242 11.50 -6.34 -2.23
C HIS A 242 11.70 -7.65 -1.44
N ILE A 243 10.62 -8.18 -0.86
CA ILE A 243 10.64 -9.48 -0.17
C ILE A 243 10.35 -10.60 -1.16
N GLY A 244 11.40 -11.10 -1.80
CA GLY A 244 11.39 -12.38 -2.51
C GLY A 244 11.40 -12.32 -4.05
N HIS A 245 12.40 -13.02 -4.59
CA HIS A 245 12.60 -13.49 -5.97
C HIS A 245 13.22 -12.58 -7.05
N ARG A 246 14.16 -13.21 -7.77
CA ARG A 246 14.70 -12.86 -9.09
C ARG A 246 13.59 -12.32 -10.00
N GLY A 247 13.69 -11.07 -10.44
CA GLY A 247 12.72 -10.50 -11.39
C GLY A 247 12.40 -9.02 -11.22
N PHE A 248 12.84 -8.38 -10.12
CA PHE A 248 12.75 -6.93 -10.01
C PHE A 248 13.62 -6.27 -11.07
N LYS A 249 12.98 -5.71 -12.09
CA LYS A 249 13.62 -4.95 -13.15
C LYS A 249 13.24 -3.49 -12.99
N ILE A 250 14.26 -2.64 -12.90
CA ILE A 250 14.11 -1.20 -13.11
C ILE A 250 14.08 -0.99 -14.61
N ILE A 251 13.04 -0.31 -15.09
CA ILE A 251 12.88 0.07 -16.48
C ILE A 251 13.12 1.57 -16.55
N GLU A 252 14.26 1.93 -17.14
CA GLU A 252 14.60 3.32 -17.42
C GLU A 252 13.75 3.80 -18.60
N MET A 253 13.02 4.90 -18.39
CA MET A 253 12.21 5.51 -19.43
C MET A 253 13.09 6.42 -20.31
N SER A 254 12.91 6.35 -21.63
CA SER A 254 13.60 7.19 -22.62
C SER A 254 12.95 8.55 -22.84
#